data_AF-A0A932ZGY0-F1
#
_entry.id   AF-A0A932ZGY0-F1
#
_cell.length_a   1.000
_cell.length_b   1.000
_cell.length_c   1.000
_cell.angle_alpha   90.00
_cell.angle_beta   90.00
_cell.angle_gamma   90.00
#
_symmetry.space_group_name_H-M   'P 1'
#
loop_
_entity.id
_entity.type
_entity.pdbx_description
1 polymer ?
#
loop_
_entity_poly.entity_id
_entity_poly.type
_entity_poly.pdbx_seq_one_letter_code
_entity_poly.pdbx_strand_id
1 'polypeptide(L)' 'MAKWLRYEHGGRCGFGQLHGETLTVYEGDMYGNPNATSQTLALSAVKLLCRLHETGQPDRDFDRRHRHA' A
#
# COMPACT_ATOMS: atom_id res chain seq x y z
N MET A 1 -17.42 -1.40 -3.71
CA MET A 1 -16.20 -2.05 -4.24
C MET A 1 -15.02 -1.46 -3.49
N ALA A 2 -14.18 -2.29 -2.87
CA ALA A 2 -12.99 -1.82 -2.17
C ALA A 2 -11.90 -1.41 -3.17
N LYS A 3 -11.50 -0.14 -3.18
CA LYS A 3 -10.38 0.34 -4.02
C LYS A 3 -9.09 0.19 -3.23
N TRP A 4 -8.26 -0.79 -3.59
CA TRP A 4 -6.94 -0.95 -2.97
C TRP A 4 -5.91 -0.17 -3.76
N LEU A 5 -5.00 0.51 -3.07
CA LEU A 5 -3.92 1.26 -3.71
C LEU A 5 -2.64 1.20 -2.87
N ARG A 6 -1.52 1.44 -3.54
CA ARG A 6 -0.19 1.52 -2.92
C ARG A 6 0.23 2.97 -2.79
N TYR A 7 0.81 3.30 -1.66
CA TYR A 7 1.21 4.66 -1.34
C TYR A 7 2.59 4.67 -0.67
N GLU A 8 3.29 5.79 -0.77
CA GLU A 8 4.52 6.07 -0.04
C GLU A 8 4.25 7.20 0.96
N HIS A 9 4.64 6.98 2.21
CA HIS A 9 4.55 7.97 3.28
C HIS A 9 5.85 7.96 4.09
N GLY A 10 6.56 9.10 4.10
CA GLY A 10 7.82 9.24 4.84
C GLY A 10 8.93 8.27 4.40
N GLY A 11 8.98 7.91 3.11
CA GLY A 11 9.94 6.94 2.57
C GLY A 11 9.62 5.47 2.87
N ARG A 12 8.44 5.19 3.45
CA ARG A 12 7.91 3.84 3.60
C ARG A 12 6.78 3.61 2.61
N CYS A 13 6.88 2.54 1.83
CA CYS A 13 5.81 2.08 0.96
C CYS A 13 4.81 1.25 1.78
N GLY A 14 3.54 1.54 1.64
CA GLY A 14 2.43 0.81 2.24
C GLY A 14 1.32 0.56 1.24
N PHE A 15 0.31 -0.18 1.68
CA PHE A 15 -0.91 -0.38 0.91
C PHE A 15 -2.11 -0.06 1.79
N GLY A 16 -3.17 0.38 1.15
CA GLY A 16 -4.37 0.76 1.86
C GLY A 16 -5.61 0.73 0.99
N GLN A 17 -6.75 0.74 1.65
CA GLN A 17 -8.04 0.81 1.00
C GLN A 17 -8.48 2.27 0.93
N LEU A 18 -8.71 2.76 -0.27
CA LEU A 18 -9.27 4.07 -0.54
C LEU A 18 -10.80 4.01 -0.43
N HIS A 19 -11.30 4.81 0.51
CA HIS A 19 -12.71 5.06 0.71
C HIS A 19 -12.98 6.55 0.48
N GLY A 20 -13.52 6.87 -0.70
CA GLY A 20 -13.69 8.26 -1.14
C GLY A 20 -12.32 8.93 -1.34
N GLU A 21 -11.93 9.77 -0.39
CA GLU A 21 -10.67 10.52 -0.36
C GLU A 21 -9.77 10.14 0.81
N THR A 22 -10.20 9.15 1.59
CA THR A 22 -9.50 8.67 2.78
C THR A 22 -8.91 7.29 2.51
N LEU A 23 -7.63 7.14 2.78
CA LEU A 23 -6.92 5.88 2.68
C LEU A 23 -6.80 5.24 4.06
N THR A 24 -7.42 4.08 4.24
CA THR A 24 -7.20 3.24 5.43
C THR A 24 -5.94 2.42 5.19
N VAL A 25 -4.96 2.57 6.06
CA VAL A 25 -3.68 1.86 5.97
C VAL A 25 -3.88 0.41 6.42
N TYR A 26 -3.36 -0.54 5.66
CA TYR A 26 -3.32 -1.94 6.02
C TYR A 26 -1.87 -2.41 6.15
N GLU A 27 -1.60 -3.23 7.14
CA GLU A 27 -0.31 -3.87 7.38
C GLU A 27 -0.42 -5.39 7.17
N GLY A 28 0.70 -6.04 6.91
CA GLY A 28 0.78 -7.48 6.67
C GLY A 28 0.66 -7.84 5.19
N ASP A 29 -0.02 -8.95 4.90
CA ASP A 29 -0.10 -9.49 3.55
C ASP A 29 -1.38 -9.02 2.85
N MET A 30 -1.26 -8.34 1.72
CA MET A 30 -2.41 -7.83 0.95
C MET A 30 -3.33 -8.96 0.43
N TYR A 31 -2.80 -10.16 0.25
CA TYR A 31 -3.52 -11.31 -0.32
C TYR A 31 -3.89 -12.37 0.71
N GLY A 32 -3.15 -12.45 1.82
CA GLY A 32 -3.36 -13.43 2.88
C GLY A 32 -4.30 -12.96 4.00
N ASN A 33 -3.85 -11.99 4.78
CA ASN A 33 -4.56 -11.53 5.97
C ASN A 33 -4.27 -10.04 6.24
N PRO A 34 -4.86 -9.13 5.45
CA PRO A 34 -4.60 -7.70 5.58
C PRO A 34 -5.12 -7.22 6.93
N ASN A 35 -4.23 -6.76 7.80
CA ASN A 35 -4.60 -6.21 9.09
C ASN A 35 -4.87 -4.72 8.94
N ALA A 36 -6.12 -4.30 9.15
CA ALA A 36 -6.47 -2.89 9.12
C ALA A 36 -5.75 -2.21 10.28
N THR A 37 -4.83 -1.29 9.97
CA THR A 37 -4.35 -0.40 11.01
C THR A 37 -5.44 0.62 11.30
N SER A 38 -5.52 1.11 12.53
CA SER A 38 -6.40 2.24 12.87
C SER A 38 -5.92 3.57 12.29
N GLN A 39 -4.96 3.53 11.35
CA GLN A 39 -4.37 4.71 10.73
C GLN A 39 -5.09 5.00 9.41
N THR A 40 -5.62 6.20 9.31
CA THR A 40 -6.21 6.74 8.09
C THR A 40 -5.40 7.94 7.63
N LEU A 41 -5.10 7.99 6.34
CA LEU A 41 -4.34 9.05 5.71
C LEU A 41 -5.20 9.69 4.63
N ALA A 42 -5.18 11.02 4.56
CA ALA A 42 -5.80 11.71 3.44
C ALA A 42 -5.04 11.36 2.15
N LEU A 43 -5.76 11.16 1.04
CA LEU A 43 -5.15 10.87 -0.26
C LEU A 43 -4.11 11.92 -0.66
N SER A 44 -4.35 13.19 -0.29
CA SER A 44 -3.43 14.31 -0.54
C SER A 44 -2.17 14.30 0.33
N ALA A 45 -2.16 13.57 1.46
CA ALA A 45 -1.02 13.47 2.37
C ALA A 45 -0.07 12.33 2.00
N VAL A 46 -0.48 11.43 1.11
CA VAL A 46 0.31 10.28 0.69
C VAL A 46 0.72 10.42 -0.76
N LYS A 47 1.93 9.96 -1.08
CA LYS A 47 2.37 9.91 -2.46
C LYS A 47 1.84 8.62 -3.08
N LEU A 48 0.87 8.75 -3.98
CA LEU A 48 0.36 7.60 -4.73
C LEU A 48 1.48 7.01 -5.58
N LEU A 49 1.81 5.75 -5.30
CA LEU A 49 2.67 4.97 -6.16
C LEU A 49 1.79 4.40 -7.28
N CYS A 50 1.25 5.29 -8.10
CA CYS A 50 0.60 4.92 -9.35
C CYS A 50 1.46 5.42 -10.50
N ARG A 51 2.25 4.51 -11.06
CA ARG A 51 2.44 4.47 -12.52
C ARG A 51 2.88 3.07 -12.93
N LEU A 52 2.07 2.47 -13.79
CA LEU A 52 2.43 1.35 -14.65
C LEU A 52 3.89 1.48 -15.11
N HIS A 53 4.76 0.56 -14.70
CA HIS A 53 6.02 0.32 -15.40
C HIS A 53 5.79 -0.88 -16.30
N GLU A 54 5.85 -0.65 -17.60
CA GLU A 54 5.67 -1.63 -18.69
C GLU A 54 6.83 -2.63 -18.79
N THR A 55 7.35 -3.13 -17.68
CA THR A 55 8.49 -4.05 -17.72
C THR A 55 8.39 -5.05 -16.59
N GLY A 56 7.64 -6.13 -16.84
CA GLY A 56 8.05 -7.54 -16.69
C GLY A 56 8.75 -8.05 -15.43
N GLN A 57 8.88 -7.29 -14.35
CA GLN A 57 9.43 -7.77 -13.08
C GLN A 57 8.36 -7.67 -11.98
N PRO A 58 7.93 -8.80 -11.39
CA PRO A 58 7.13 -8.74 -10.18
C PRO A 58 7.96 -7.99 -9.15
N ASP A 59 7.30 -7.03 -8.49
CA ASP A 59 7.80 -6.14 -7.45
C ASP A 59 8.37 -6.95 -6.25
N ARG A 60 9.51 -7.61 -6.46
CA ARG A 60 10.17 -8.51 -5.50
C ARG A 60 10.78 -7.77 -4.31
N ASP A 61 10.87 -6.44 -4.38
CA ASP A 61 11.32 -5.58 -3.28
C ASP A 61 10.29 -5.47 -2.15
N PHE A 62 8.99 -5.55 -2.47
CA PHE A 62 7.93 -5.48 -1.45
C PHE A 62 7.92 -6.68 -0.52
N ASP A 63 8.03 -7.89 -1.07
CA ASP A 63 8.02 -9.13 -0.28
C ASP A 63 9.32 -9.31 0.54
N ARG A 64 10.46 -8.85 0.01
CA ARG A 64 11.78 -9.08 0.63
C ARG A 64 11.99 -8.30 1.92
N ARG A 65 11.37 -7.12 2.10
CA ARG A 65 11.49 -6.36 3.36
C ARG A 65 10.51 -6.80 4.44
N HIS A 66 9.44 -7.51 4.09
CA HIS A 66 8.46 -8.03 5.06
C HIS A 66 8.74 -9.49 5.49
N ARG A 67 9.69 -10.18 4.85
CA ARG A 67 10.03 -11.60 5.10
C ARG A 67 11.29 -11.82 5.97
N HIS A 68 11.69 -10.84 6.77
CA HIS A 68 12.74 -11.01 7.79
C HIS A 68 12.32 -10.32 9.09
N ALA A 69 11.39 -10.95 9.81
CA ALA A 69 11.24 -10.84 11.25
C ALA A 69 10.93 -12.24 11.79
#